data_AF-A0A975QAQ8-F1
#
_entry.id   AF-A0A975QAQ8-F1
#
_cell.length_a   1.000
_cell.length_b   1.000
_cell.length_c   1.000
_cell.angle_alpha   90.00
_cell.angle_beta   90.00
_cell.angle_gamma   90.00
#
_symmetry.space_group_name_H-M   'P 1'
#
loop_
_entity.id
_entity.type
_entity.pdbx_description
1 polymer ?
#
loop_
_entity_poly.entity_id
_entity_poly.type
_entity_poly.pdbx_seq_one_letter_code
_entity_poly.pdbx_strand_id
1 'polypeptide(L)'
;MKFGRNFKKGTYVMAIIQGIIIGIAAVAVVGFIIVGANEKLGSEPKKPEIPTTGPAASEDEKPVDTQVVPLKLFARQHGVFSSAESAATFQAADPSLASAAIIQGDGVSKGKYYIWSSVGLSDAEIMDSDSGETFRKEVTAHVGSCEAVGAKLLRDSLVADTVAKIKNLETENESETVSVFNEQLTAITAFTDDVRVVRLHLLAHYASKQDCVKIDF
;
A
#
# COMPACT_ATOMS: atom_id res chain seq x y z
N MET A 1 -8.88 42.44 47.01
CA MET A 1 -8.71 43.33 45.84
C MET A 1 -9.24 42.62 44.61
N LYS A 2 -10.13 43.27 43.84
CA LYS A 2 -10.72 42.75 42.60
C LYS A 2 -9.79 43.03 41.42
N PHE A 3 -9.48 42.02 40.60
CA PHE A 3 -8.89 42.21 39.27
C PHE A 3 -9.92 41.81 38.21
N GLY A 4 -10.57 42.82 37.62
CA GLY A 4 -11.24 42.67 36.33
C GLY A 4 -10.25 43.01 35.22
N ARG A 5 -10.06 42.09 34.25
CA ARG A 5 -9.39 42.41 32.97
C ARG A 5 -10.46 42.48 31.88
N ASN A 6 -10.74 43.69 31.42
CA ASN A 6 -11.57 43.94 30.25
C ASN A 6 -10.74 43.65 28.99
N PHE A 7 -11.04 42.55 28.29
CA PHE A 7 -10.46 42.28 26.98
C PHE A 7 -11.06 43.22 25.94
N LYS A 8 -10.21 44.00 25.26
CA LYS A 8 -10.63 44.99 24.25
C LYS A 8 -11.12 44.26 22.99
N LYS A 9 -12.35 44.55 22.55
CA LYS A 9 -13.03 43.94 21.39
C LYS A 9 -12.29 44.08 20.03
N GLY A 10 -11.20 44.85 19.95
CA GLY A 10 -10.46 45.10 18.71
C GLY A 10 -9.49 43.99 18.27
N THR A 11 -9.04 43.12 19.17
CA THR A 11 -8.04 42.09 18.84
C THR A 11 -8.62 40.93 18.03
N TYR A 12 -9.88 40.57 18.27
CA TYR A 12 -10.56 39.52 17.52
C TYR A 12 -10.83 39.90 16.06
N VAL A 13 -11.10 41.18 15.78
CA VAL A 13 -11.37 41.66 14.42
C VAL A 13 -10.12 41.57 13.54
N MET A 14 -8.93 41.86 14.09
CA MET A 14 -7.67 41.71 13.36
C MET A 14 -7.37 40.26 12.99
N ALA A 15 -7.66 39.30 13.88
CA ALA A 15 -7.46 37.88 13.60
C ALA A 15 -8.39 37.36 12.48
N ILE A 16 -9.62 37.85 12.41
CA ILE A 16 -10.58 37.49 11.35
C ILE A 16 -10.14 38.03 9.99
N ILE A 17 -9.68 39.28 9.93
CA ILE A 17 -9.17 39.90 8.69
C ILE A 17 -7.97 39.12 8.14
N GLN A 18 -7.07 38.69 9.02
CA GLN A 18 -5.87 37.95 8.64
C GLN A 18 -6.22 36.56 8.07
N GLY A 19 -7.25 35.89 8.61
CA GLY A 19 -7.76 34.63 8.06
C GLY A 19 -8.36 34.78 6.66
N ILE A 20 -9.07 35.87 6.37
CA ILE A 20 -9.66 36.13 5.05
C ILE A 20 -8.57 36.35 3.99
N ILE A 21 -7.49 37.06 4.32
CA ILE A 21 -6.39 37.32 3.38
C ILE A 21 -5.69 36.02 2.98
N ILE A 22 -5.44 35.11 3.94
CA ILE A 22 -4.82 33.81 3.67
C ILE A 22 -5.75 32.93 2.82
N GLY A 23 -7.06 32.96 3.08
CA GLY A 23 -8.05 32.22 2.28
C GLY A 23 -8.09 32.67 0.81
N ILE A 24 -8.08 33.99 0.56
CA ILE A 24 -8.06 34.53 -0.81
C ILE A 24 -6.77 34.13 -1.55
N ALA A 25 -5.62 34.16 -0.86
CA ALA A 25 -4.35 33.75 -1.45
C ALA A 25 -4.35 32.25 -1.86
N ALA A 26 -4.91 31.37 -1.03
CA ALA A 26 -4.99 29.94 -1.35
C ALA A 26 -5.89 29.65 -2.56
N VAL A 27 -7.04 30.32 -2.67
CA VAL A 27 -7.95 30.18 -3.81
C VAL A 27 -7.30 30.71 -5.10
N ALA A 28 -6.52 31.78 -5.03
CA ALA A 28 -5.79 32.31 -6.19
C ALA A 28 -4.73 31.33 -6.71
N VAL A 29 -4.00 30.65 -5.82
CA VAL A 29 -2.99 29.64 -6.21
C VAL A 29 -3.65 28.44 -6.89
N VAL A 30 -4.76 27.92 -6.34
CA VAL A 30 -5.50 26.80 -6.96
C VAL A 30 -6.10 27.22 -8.30
N GLY A 31 -6.67 28.43 -8.38
CA GLY A 31 -7.18 28.98 -9.65
C GLY A 31 -6.09 29.12 -10.70
N PHE A 32 -4.89 29.57 -10.32
CA PHE A 32 -3.75 29.68 -11.23
C PHE A 32 -3.28 28.31 -11.74
N ILE A 33 -3.26 27.28 -10.90
CA ILE A 33 -2.92 25.90 -11.32
C ILE A 33 -3.96 25.37 -12.32
N ILE A 34 -5.26 25.59 -12.08
CA ILE A 34 -6.33 25.13 -12.97
C ILE A 34 -6.29 25.86 -14.31
N VAL A 35 -6.09 27.18 -14.32
CA VAL A 35 -5.99 27.97 -15.56
C VAL A 35 -4.70 27.63 -16.33
N GLY A 36 -3.56 27.50 -15.64
CA GLY A 36 -2.28 27.12 -16.25
C GLY A 36 -2.26 25.68 -16.79
N ALA A 37 -3.05 24.77 -16.22
CA ALA A 37 -3.23 23.42 -16.76
C ALA A 37 -4.07 23.39 -18.05
N ASN A 38 -4.94 24.38 -18.28
CA ASN A 38 -5.80 24.44 -19.46
C ASN A 38 -5.10 24.99 -20.71
N GLU A 39 -3.93 25.64 -20.59
CA GLU A 39 -3.16 26.14 -21.73
C GLU A 39 -2.28 25.07 -22.42
N LYS A 40 -2.20 23.84 -21.87
CA LYS A 40 -1.48 22.70 -22.48
C LYS A 40 -2.36 21.62 -23.10
N LEU A 41 -3.67 21.84 -23.21
CA LEU A 41 -4.60 20.90 -23.84
C LEU A 41 -5.41 21.61 -24.93
N GLY A 42 -4.70 22.11 -25.93
CA GLY A 42 -5.28 22.29 -27.25
C GLY A 42 -5.52 20.92 -27.88
N SER A 43 -6.70 20.34 -27.67
CA SER A 43 -7.31 19.35 -28.56
C SER A 43 -8.80 19.20 -28.25
N GLU A 44 -9.57 19.43 -29.31
CA GLU A 44 -11.01 19.45 -29.47
C GLU A 44 -11.79 18.27 -28.82
N PRO A 45 -13.03 18.46 -28.34
CA PRO A 45 -13.83 17.39 -27.76
C PRO A 45 -14.45 16.53 -28.87
N LYS A 46 -13.94 15.31 -29.07
CA LYS A 46 -14.58 14.32 -29.94
C LYS A 46 -15.64 13.54 -29.14
N LYS A 47 -16.88 13.67 -29.63
CA LYS A 47 -18.13 13.00 -29.21
C LYS A 47 -17.94 11.47 -29.07
N PRO A 48 -18.62 10.79 -28.13
CA PRO A 48 -18.47 9.34 -27.94
C PRO A 48 -19.23 8.57 -29.03
N GLU A 49 -18.50 7.81 -29.85
CA GLU A 49 -19.07 6.73 -30.65
C GLU A 49 -18.86 5.42 -29.90
N ILE A 50 -19.98 4.80 -29.52
CA ILE A 50 -20.04 3.41 -29.08
C ILE A 50 -20.05 2.56 -30.34
N PRO A 51 -19.22 1.51 -30.43
CA PRO A 51 -19.76 0.27 -30.96
C PRO A 51 -19.46 -0.94 -30.08
N THR A 52 -20.53 -1.71 -29.91
CA THR A 52 -20.57 -3.07 -29.39
C THR A 52 -19.95 -4.04 -30.41
N THR A 53 -19.16 -5.00 -29.93
CA THR A 53 -18.99 -6.41 -30.41
C THR A 53 -17.65 -6.96 -29.91
N GLY A 54 -17.65 -8.01 -29.08
CA GLY A 54 -16.44 -8.80 -28.78
C GLY A 54 -16.17 -9.88 -29.85
N PRO A 55 -15.39 -10.94 -29.58
CA PRO A 55 -14.11 -11.03 -28.87
C PRO A 55 -12.97 -11.35 -29.88
N ALA A 56 -11.79 -10.77 -29.71
CA ALA A 56 -10.61 -11.21 -30.45
C ALA A 56 -9.39 -11.20 -29.52
N ALA A 57 -8.77 -12.38 -29.39
CA ALA A 57 -7.45 -12.54 -28.84
C ALA A 57 -6.46 -11.72 -29.67
N SER A 58 -5.63 -10.94 -29.00
CA SER A 58 -4.41 -10.40 -29.56
C SER A 58 -3.38 -10.43 -28.44
N GLU A 59 -2.53 -11.45 -28.50
CA GLU A 59 -1.16 -11.35 -28.01
C GLU A 59 -0.52 -10.16 -28.72
N ASP A 60 -0.17 -9.15 -27.95
CA ASP A 60 0.85 -8.18 -28.32
C ASP A 60 1.52 -7.73 -27.01
N GLU A 61 2.57 -8.47 -26.66
CA GLU A 61 3.61 -7.99 -25.77
C GLU A 61 4.15 -6.67 -26.32
N LYS A 62 3.81 -5.57 -25.65
CA LYS A 62 4.65 -4.38 -25.64
C LYS A 62 5.45 -4.36 -24.35
N PRO A 63 6.77 -4.09 -24.40
CA PRO A 63 7.56 -3.91 -23.20
C PRO A 63 7.04 -2.65 -22.50
N VAL A 64 6.38 -2.83 -21.36
CA VAL A 64 5.97 -1.72 -20.51
C VAL A 64 7.22 -1.12 -19.90
N ASP A 65 7.46 0.12 -20.30
CA ASP A 65 8.42 1.06 -19.76
C ASP A 65 8.40 1.07 -18.22
N THR A 66 9.57 1.33 -17.64
CA THR A 66 10.03 0.98 -16.29
C THR A 66 9.36 1.79 -15.18
N GLN A 67 8.05 1.63 -15.00
CA GLN A 67 7.34 2.03 -13.78
C GLN A 67 6.55 0.83 -13.24
N VAL A 68 7.09 0.20 -12.20
CA VAL A 68 6.38 -0.85 -11.48
C VAL A 68 5.15 -0.22 -10.80
N VAL A 69 3.98 -0.42 -11.42
CA VAL A 69 2.70 0.14 -10.95
C VAL A 69 2.41 -0.35 -9.52
N PRO A 70 1.96 0.50 -8.59
CA PRO A 70 1.61 0.05 -7.24
C PRO A 70 0.60 -1.11 -7.23
N LEU A 71 0.78 -2.07 -6.32
CA LEU A 71 -0.10 -3.23 -6.19
C LEU A 71 -1.18 -2.96 -5.15
N LYS A 72 -2.45 -3.10 -5.54
CA LYS A 72 -3.56 -3.14 -4.58
C LYS A 72 -3.70 -4.55 -4.01
N LEU A 73 -3.76 -4.64 -2.69
CA LEU A 73 -3.86 -5.88 -1.94
C LEU A 73 -4.87 -5.72 -0.81
N PHE A 74 -5.32 -6.84 -0.24
CA PHE A 74 -6.21 -6.88 0.90
C PHE A 74 -5.56 -7.67 2.02
N ALA A 75 -5.42 -7.07 3.19
CA ALA A 75 -4.86 -7.73 4.36
C ALA A 75 -5.95 -8.11 5.35
N ARG A 76 -5.78 -9.29 5.98
CA ARG A 76 -6.60 -9.74 7.11
C ARG A 76 -6.00 -9.24 8.41
N GLN A 77 -6.59 -8.19 8.99
CA GLN A 77 -6.07 -7.50 10.16
C GLN A 77 -6.73 -7.96 11.46
N HIS A 78 -5.91 -8.22 12.48
CA HIS A 78 -6.33 -8.62 13.83
C HIS A 78 -6.18 -7.49 14.85
N GLY A 79 -5.31 -6.51 14.59
CA GLY A 79 -5.14 -5.38 15.50
C GLY A 79 -4.18 -4.32 14.99
N VAL A 80 -4.21 -3.18 15.69
CA VAL A 80 -3.30 -2.04 15.51
C VAL A 80 -2.78 -1.63 16.88
N PHE A 81 -1.47 -1.46 16.97
CA PHE A 81 -0.76 -1.15 18.21
C PHE A 81 0.14 0.07 18.00
N SER A 82 0.39 0.83 19.06
CA SER A 82 1.31 1.96 19.08
C SER A 82 2.76 1.57 19.36
N SER A 83 3.03 0.29 19.64
CA SER A 83 4.38 -0.24 19.87
C SER A 83 4.54 -1.65 19.31
N ALA A 84 5.76 -1.99 18.90
CA ALA A 84 6.11 -3.33 18.42
C ALA A 84 5.97 -4.38 19.53
N GLU A 85 6.31 -4.03 20.77
CA GLU A 85 6.24 -4.93 21.93
C GLU A 85 4.81 -5.33 22.26
N SER A 86 3.87 -4.36 22.22
CA SER A 86 2.45 -4.66 22.43
C SER A 86 1.88 -5.55 21.32
N ALA A 87 2.28 -5.30 20.06
CA ALA A 87 1.88 -6.15 18.94
C ALA A 87 2.42 -7.58 19.08
N ALA A 88 3.71 -7.73 19.43
CA ALA A 88 4.34 -9.03 19.65
C ALA A 88 3.71 -9.80 20.82
N THR A 89 3.40 -9.09 21.92
CA THR A 89 2.73 -9.68 23.08
C THR A 89 1.33 -10.20 22.71
N PHE A 90 0.56 -9.41 21.96
CA PHE A 90 -0.76 -9.83 21.48
C PHE A 90 -0.67 -11.05 20.56
N GLN A 91 0.26 -11.02 19.59
CA GLN A 91 0.48 -12.14 18.69
C GLN A 91 0.88 -13.42 19.43
N ALA A 92 1.78 -13.31 20.42
CA ALA A 92 2.25 -14.47 21.19
C ALA A 92 1.18 -15.05 22.13
N ALA A 93 0.18 -14.26 22.52
CA ALA A 93 -0.91 -14.69 23.39
C ALA A 93 -1.96 -15.56 22.66
N ASP A 94 -2.04 -15.47 21.32
CA ASP A 94 -3.01 -16.19 20.51
C ASP A 94 -2.31 -17.15 19.52
N PRO A 95 -2.35 -18.48 19.76
CA PRO A 95 -1.77 -19.46 18.86
C PRO A 95 -2.32 -19.44 17.43
N SER A 96 -3.53 -18.91 17.21
CA SER A 96 -4.11 -18.77 15.87
C SER A 96 -3.36 -17.74 15.01
N LEU A 97 -2.54 -16.88 15.64
CA LEU A 97 -1.71 -15.86 14.99
C LEU A 97 -0.26 -16.29 14.79
N ALA A 98 0.05 -17.60 14.93
CA ALA A 98 1.41 -18.11 14.75
C ALA A 98 2.01 -17.82 13.36
N SER A 99 1.17 -17.78 12.32
CA SER A 99 1.55 -17.41 10.95
C SER A 99 1.33 -15.94 10.61
N ALA A 100 0.90 -15.12 11.58
CA ALA A 100 0.72 -13.70 11.37
C ALA A 100 2.07 -12.96 11.28
N ALA A 101 2.05 -11.78 10.67
CA ALA A 101 3.19 -10.88 10.63
C ALA A 101 2.82 -9.51 11.18
N ILE A 102 3.78 -8.89 11.86
CA ILE A 102 3.68 -7.51 12.34
C ILE A 102 4.23 -6.60 11.25
N ILE A 103 3.38 -5.74 10.71
CA ILE A 103 3.74 -4.76 9.70
C ILE A 103 3.80 -3.38 10.35
N GLN A 104 4.91 -2.68 10.18
CA GLN A 104 5.00 -1.28 10.59
C GLN A 104 4.39 -0.41 9.48
N GLY A 105 3.49 0.49 9.85
CA GLY A 105 2.96 1.46 8.89
C GLY A 105 4.01 2.49 8.49
N ASP A 106 3.96 2.96 7.24
CA ASP A 106 4.82 4.03 6.74
C ASP A 106 4.06 5.38 6.67
N GLY A 107 4.77 6.47 6.40
CA GLY A 107 4.21 7.80 6.16
C GLY A 107 3.35 8.30 7.32
N VAL A 108 2.06 8.53 7.07
CA VAL A 108 1.07 9.01 8.06
C VAL A 108 0.75 7.94 9.12
N SER A 109 1.05 6.68 8.83
CA SER A 109 0.87 5.54 9.74
C SER A 109 2.16 5.15 10.48
N LYS A 110 3.23 5.95 10.35
CA LYS A 110 4.49 5.72 11.04
C LYS A 110 4.31 5.62 12.56
N GLY A 111 4.87 4.57 13.14
CA GLY A 111 4.75 4.27 14.58
C GLY A 111 3.51 3.46 14.96
N LYS A 112 2.71 3.03 13.98
CA LYS A 112 1.67 2.02 14.18
C LYS A 112 2.15 0.66 13.70
N TYR A 113 1.75 -0.38 14.41
CA TYR A 113 2.10 -1.77 14.16
C TYR A 113 0.81 -2.56 13.95
N TYR A 114 0.68 -3.14 12.77
CA TYR A 114 -0.50 -3.85 12.30
C TYR A 114 -0.22 -5.35 12.36
N ILE A 115 -1.15 -6.13 12.90
CA ILE A 115 -1.05 -7.59 12.90
C ILE A 115 -1.92 -8.13 11.79
N TRP A 116 -1.29 -8.76 10.79
CA TRP A 116 -1.96 -9.36 9.65
C TRP A 116 -1.73 -10.86 9.60
N SER A 117 -2.76 -11.66 9.29
CA SER A 117 -2.61 -13.12 9.15
C SER A 117 -2.53 -13.61 7.71
N SER A 118 -2.99 -12.82 6.74
CA SER A 118 -2.96 -13.17 5.32
C SER A 118 -3.11 -11.94 4.43
N VAL A 119 -2.62 -12.03 3.18
CA VAL A 119 -2.75 -10.99 2.15
C VAL A 119 -3.28 -11.59 0.85
N GLY A 120 -4.38 -11.04 0.34
CA GLY A 120 -5.12 -11.47 -0.83
C GLY A 120 -5.04 -10.45 -1.97
N LEU A 121 -5.28 -10.91 -3.20
CA LEU A 121 -5.42 -10.04 -4.37
C LEU A 121 -6.82 -9.43 -4.48
N SER A 122 -7.77 -10.07 -3.81
CA SER A 122 -9.16 -9.67 -3.81
C SER A 122 -9.75 -9.70 -2.40
N ASP A 123 -10.82 -8.93 -2.26
CA ASP A 123 -11.67 -8.86 -1.08
C ASP A 123 -12.15 -10.26 -0.62
N ALA A 124 -12.51 -11.11 -1.60
CA ALA A 124 -13.04 -12.45 -1.41
C ALA A 124 -11.98 -13.45 -0.93
N GLU A 125 -10.72 -13.32 -1.34
CA GLU A 125 -9.62 -14.18 -0.86
C GLU A 125 -9.35 -14.04 0.64
N ILE A 126 -9.77 -12.94 1.23
CA ILE A 126 -9.59 -12.62 2.65
C ILE A 126 -10.86 -12.87 3.47
N MET A 127 -11.98 -13.22 2.82
CA MET A 127 -13.19 -13.67 3.51
C MET A 127 -13.05 -15.14 3.88
N ASP A 128 -12.83 -15.41 5.16
CA ASP A 128 -13.22 -16.71 5.73
C ASP A 128 -14.50 -16.50 6.56
N SER A 129 -15.46 -17.40 6.39
CA SER A 129 -16.80 -17.34 7.00
C SER A 129 -16.83 -17.52 8.53
N ASP A 130 -15.70 -17.89 9.17
CA ASP A 130 -15.75 -18.52 10.50
C ASP A 130 -14.67 -18.09 11.51
N SER A 131 -14.05 -16.92 11.38
CA SER A 131 -12.97 -16.57 12.34
C SER A 131 -12.98 -15.12 12.83
N GLY A 132 -13.51 -14.95 14.04
CA GLY A 132 -13.20 -13.87 14.99
C GLY A 132 -13.49 -12.43 14.56
N GLU A 133 -13.18 -11.49 15.45
CA GLU A 133 -13.21 -10.04 15.20
C GLU A 133 -12.03 -9.63 14.29
N THR A 134 -12.03 -10.10 13.04
CA THR A 134 -11.01 -9.72 12.05
C THR A 134 -11.53 -8.63 11.12
N PHE A 135 -10.66 -7.69 10.78
CA PHE A 135 -10.97 -6.58 9.90
C PHE A 135 -10.26 -6.76 8.58
N ARG A 136 -10.93 -6.43 7.48
CA ARG A 136 -10.27 -6.30 6.20
C ARG A 136 -9.65 -4.92 6.06
N LYS A 137 -8.43 -4.86 5.54
CA LYS A 137 -7.75 -3.62 5.21
C LYS A 137 -7.30 -3.65 3.74
N GLU A 138 -7.82 -2.76 2.91
CA GLU A 138 -7.23 -2.48 1.58
C GLU A 138 -5.89 -1.77 1.80
N VAL A 139 -4.86 -2.21 1.09
CA VAL A 139 -3.51 -1.66 1.17
C VAL A 139 -2.89 -1.56 -0.22
N THR A 140 -2.03 -0.58 -0.40
CA THR A 140 -1.25 -0.40 -1.63
C THR A 140 0.21 -0.65 -1.34
N ALA A 141 0.82 -1.61 -2.04
CA ALA A 141 2.22 -1.97 -1.91
C ALA A 141 3.03 -1.39 -3.09
N HIS A 142 4.04 -0.59 -2.76
CA HIS A 142 4.96 0.03 -3.70
C HIS A 142 6.27 -0.75 -3.69
N VAL A 143 6.49 -1.60 -4.70
CA VAL A 143 7.70 -2.44 -4.81
C VAL A 143 8.78 -1.84 -5.71
N GLY A 144 8.51 -0.70 -6.35
CA GLY A 144 9.41 -0.08 -7.34
C GLY A 144 10.72 0.46 -6.78
N SER A 145 10.89 0.51 -5.45
CA SER A 145 12.14 0.91 -4.80
C SER A 145 13.06 -0.28 -4.50
N CYS A 146 12.60 -1.52 -4.69
CA CYS A 146 13.47 -2.70 -4.64
C CYS A 146 14.34 -2.76 -5.91
N GLU A 147 15.53 -3.35 -5.84
CA GLU A 147 16.41 -3.50 -7.00
C GLU A 147 15.68 -4.14 -8.19
N ALA A 148 15.92 -3.69 -9.42
CA ALA A 148 15.05 -3.97 -10.57
C ALA A 148 14.71 -5.47 -10.79
N VAL A 149 15.70 -6.36 -10.64
CA VAL A 149 15.49 -7.82 -10.74
C VAL A 149 14.64 -8.33 -9.58
N GLY A 150 14.94 -7.90 -8.35
CA GLY A 150 14.18 -8.25 -7.15
C GLY A 150 12.77 -7.65 -7.12
N ALA A 151 12.57 -6.45 -7.66
CA ALA A 151 11.27 -5.79 -7.74
C ALA A 151 10.32 -6.52 -8.69
N LYS A 152 10.81 -6.99 -9.83
CA LYS A 152 10.02 -7.81 -10.77
C LYS A 152 9.63 -9.14 -10.12
N LEU A 153 10.59 -9.89 -9.59
CA LEU A 153 10.33 -11.18 -8.93
C LEU A 153 9.37 -11.05 -7.74
N LEU A 154 9.59 -10.03 -6.90
CA LEU A 154 8.71 -9.74 -5.78
C LEU A 154 7.30 -9.42 -6.26
N ARG A 155 7.16 -8.55 -7.28
CA ARG A 155 5.86 -8.24 -7.87
C ARG A 155 5.17 -9.51 -8.36
N ASP A 156 5.85 -10.29 -9.18
CA ASP A 156 5.30 -11.48 -9.82
C ASP A 156 4.87 -12.51 -8.77
N SER A 157 5.63 -12.60 -7.67
CA SER A 157 5.30 -13.43 -6.51
C SER A 157 4.08 -12.94 -5.74
N LEU A 158 3.95 -11.62 -5.58
CA LEU A 158 2.82 -11.01 -4.89
C LEU A 158 1.52 -11.18 -5.68
N VAL A 159 1.56 -11.19 -7.02
CA VAL A 159 0.38 -11.37 -7.89
C VAL A 159 0.09 -12.83 -8.26
N ALA A 160 0.95 -13.76 -7.88
CA ALA A 160 0.72 -15.18 -8.11
C ALA A 160 -0.48 -15.69 -7.31
N ASP A 161 -1.31 -16.53 -7.93
CA ASP A 161 -2.48 -17.16 -7.31
C ASP A 161 -2.16 -18.46 -6.56
N THR A 162 -0.98 -19.03 -6.76
CA THR A 162 -0.57 -20.31 -6.18
C THR A 162 0.91 -20.32 -5.82
N VAL A 163 1.28 -21.07 -4.79
CA VAL A 163 2.68 -21.24 -4.37
C VAL A 163 3.53 -21.88 -5.47
N ALA A 164 2.96 -22.78 -6.28
CA ALA A 164 3.64 -23.39 -7.41
C ALA A 164 4.07 -22.36 -8.46
N LYS A 165 3.21 -21.38 -8.78
CA LYS A 165 3.58 -20.29 -9.71
C LYS A 165 4.72 -19.44 -9.17
N ILE A 166 4.74 -19.17 -7.85
CA ILE A 166 5.83 -18.43 -7.22
C ILE A 166 7.17 -19.20 -7.33
N LYS A 167 7.15 -20.51 -7.06
CA LYS A 167 8.35 -21.37 -7.14
C LYS A 167 8.89 -21.53 -8.56
N ASN A 168 8.02 -21.39 -9.57
CA ASN A 168 8.38 -21.53 -10.98
C ASN A 168 8.73 -20.19 -11.65
N LEU A 169 8.83 -19.09 -10.88
CA LEU A 169 9.28 -17.82 -11.45
C LEU A 169 10.73 -17.99 -11.93
N GLU A 170 10.91 -17.93 -13.24
CA GLU A 170 12.22 -18.07 -13.86
C GLU A 170 13.13 -16.93 -13.41
N THR A 171 14.32 -17.30 -12.96
CA THR A 171 15.35 -16.36 -12.59
C THR A 171 16.43 -16.44 -13.68
N GLU A 172 16.28 -15.61 -14.70
CA GLU A 172 17.16 -15.62 -15.88
C GLU A 172 18.63 -15.30 -15.56
N ASN A 173 18.92 -14.79 -14.36
CA ASN A 173 20.27 -14.49 -13.90
C ASN A 173 20.44 -14.86 -12.42
N GLU A 174 21.42 -15.72 -12.11
CA GLU A 174 21.92 -15.90 -10.75
C GLU A 174 22.60 -14.62 -10.29
N SER A 175 21.82 -13.74 -9.66
CA SER A 175 22.31 -12.56 -8.96
C SER A 175 22.15 -12.75 -7.46
N GLU A 176 22.91 -11.99 -6.68
CA GLU A 176 22.81 -12.02 -5.21
C GLU A 176 21.38 -11.74 -4.73
N THR A 177 20.67 -10.82 -5.36
CA THR A 177 19.27 -10.51 -5.04
C THR A 177 18.30 -11.65 -5.33
N VAL A 178 18.51 -12.36 -6.45
CA VAL A 178 17.77 -13.57 -6.79
C VAL A 178 18.00 -14.66 -5.76
N SER A 179 19.26 -14.86 -5.35
CA SER A 179 19.60 -15.86 -4.34
C SER A 179 18.93 -15.55 -3.00
N VAL A 180 19.01 -14.29 -2.54
CA VAL A 180 18.36 -13.84 -1.30
C VAL A 180 16.85 -14.04 -1.39
N PHE A 181 16.22 -13.69 -2.52
CA PHE A 181 14.79 -13.92 -2.73
C PHE A 181 14.41 -15.40 -2.60
N ASN A 182 15.15 -16.29 -3.29
CA ASN A 182 14.90 -17.73 -3.28
C ASN A 182 15.09 -18.36 -1.89
N GLU A 183 16.09 -17.93 -1.13
CA GLU A 183 16.29 -18.37 0.25
C GLU A 183 15.10 -18.01 1.14
N GLN A 184 14.62 -16.77 1.04
CA GLN A 184 13.43 -16.34 1.80
C GLN A 184 12.19 -17.10 1.37
N LEU A 185 11.97 -17.28 0.07
CA LEU A 185 10.83 -18.03 -0.44
C LEU A 185 10.87 -19.49 0.05
N THR A 186 12.04 -20.11 0.05
CA THR A 186 12.24 -21.48 0.56
C THR A 186 11.93 -21.56 2.05
N ALA A 187 12.42 -20.60 2.85
CA ALA A 187 12.13 -20.56 4.27
C ALA A 187 10.63 -20.37 4.57
N ILE A 188 9.94 -19.51 3.81
CA ILE A 188 8.50 -19.27 3.97
C ILE A 188 7.69 -20.51 3.58
N THR A 189 7.98 -21.08 2.41
CA THR A 189 7.24 -22.25 1.90
C THR A 189 7.57 -23.55 2.62
N ALA A 190 8.55 -23.56 3.54
CA ALA A 190 8.83 -24.68 4.42
C ALA A 190 7.79 -24.85 5.54
N PHE A 191 7.04 -23.78 5.90
CA PHE A 191 6.05 -23.83 6.99
C PHE A 191 4.61 -23.53 6.56
N THR A 192 4.38 -23.10 5.31
CA THR A 192 3.03 -22.85 4.80
C THR A 192 2.90 -23.14 3.31
N ASP A 193 1.76 -23.71 2.94
CA ASP A 193 1.32 -23.88 1.55
C ASP A 193 0.24 -22.87 1.15
N ASP A 194 -0.20 -21.99 2.07
CA ASP A 194 -1.18 -20.95 1.77
C ASP A 194 -0.50 -19.75 1.10
N VAL A 195 -0.79 -19.55 -0.19
CA VAL A 195 -0.26 -18.43 -0.99
C VAL A 195 -0.49 -17.07 -0.33
N ARG A 196 -1.59 -16.88 0.41
CA ARG A 196 -1.93 -15.62 1.06
C ARG A 196 -1.02 -15.34 2.25
N VAL A 197 -0.59 -16.39 2.94
CA VAL A 197 0.40 -16.33 4.02
C VAL A 197 1.80 -16.14 3.43
N VAL A 198 2.12 -16.79 2.31
CA VAL A 198 3.38 -16.55 1.58
C VAL A 198 3.52 -15.08 1.17
N ARG A 199 2.48 -14.50 0.54
CA ARG A 199 2.46 -13.07 0.16
C ARG A 199 2.67 -12.16 1.36
N LEU A 200 2.01 -12.45 2.49
CA LEU A 200 2.18 -11.69 3.72
C LEU A 200 3.65 -11.67 4.18
N HIS A 201 4.30 -12.83 4.26
CA HIS A 201 5.68 -12.90 4.75
C HIS A 201 6.69 -12.29 3.78
N LEU A 202 6.48 -12.44 2.47
CA LEU A 202 7.28 -11.73 1.47
C LEU A 202 7.14 -10.21 1.66
N LEU A 203 5.90 -9.71 1.73
CA LEU A 203 5.64 -8.29 1.93
C LEU A 203 6.28 -7.78 3.23
N ALA A 204 6.12 -8.52 4.34
CA ALA A 204 6.70 -8.19 5.64
C ALA A 204 8.24 -8.14 5.59
N HIS A 205 8.87 -9.11 4.93
CA HIS A 205 10.32 -9.17 4.81
C HIS A 205 10.86 -7.94 4.07
N TYR A 206 10.28 -7.63 2.91
CA TYR A 206 10.77 -6.54 2.07
C TYR A 206 10.37 -5.15 2.56
N ALA A 207 9.31 -5.04 3.36
CA ALA A 207 8.94 -3.81 4.05
C ALA A 207 9.79 -3.54 5.31
N SER A 208 10.24 -4.58 6.02
CA SER A 208 10.96 -4.40 7.30
C SER A 208 12.47 -4.52 7.20
N LYS A 209 12.99 -5.55 6.51
CA LYS A 209 14.43 -5.84 6.48
C LYS A 209 15.15 -5.12 5.35
N GLN A 210 14.51 -5.04 4.19
CA GLN A 210 15.08 -4.40 3.00
C GLN A 210 14.64 -2.95 2.83
N ASP A 211 13.63 -2.50 3.59
CA ASP A 211 13.04 -1.14 3.55
C ASP A 211 12.76 -0.62 2.12
N CYS A 212 12.43 -1.54 1.21
CA CYS A 212 12.27 -1.24 -0.22
C CYS A 212 10.79 -1.32 -0.66
N VAL A 213 9.92 -1.90 0.17
CA VAL A 213 8.47 -1.89 -0.05
C VAL A 213 7.80 -0.90 0.87
N LYS A 214 7.11 0.08 0.28
CA LYS A 214 6.26 1.00 1.04
C LYS A 214 4.81 0.54 1.02
N ILE A 215 4.16 0.62 2.17
CA ILE A 215 2.78 0.17 2.36
C ILE A 215 1.94 1.39 2.73
N ASP A 216 1.00 1.72 1.85
CA ASP A 216 0.02 2.79 2.02
C ASP A 216 -1.37 2.22 2.34
N PHE A 217 -2.15 2.95 3.14
CA PHE A 217 -3.39 2.49 3.81
C PHE A 217 -4.58 3.41 3.58
#